data_AF-A0AB39W3I2-F1
#
_entry.id   AF-A0AB39W3I2-F1
#
_cell.length_a   1.000
_cell.length_b   1.000
_cell.length_c   1.000
_cell.angle_alpha   90.00
_cell.angle_beta   90.00
_cell.angle_gamma   90.00
#
_symmetry.space_group_name_H-M   'P 1'
#
loop_
_entity.id
_entity.type
_entity.pdbx_description
1 polymer ?
#
loop_
_entity_poly.entity_id
_entity_poly.type
_entity_poly.pdbx_seq_one_letter_code
_entity_poly.pdbx_strand_id
1 'polypeptide(L)'
;MGVISALKNSDSLASLYRLYKRIKIRFLYGLKFVHPTFNIGGKCKISPDLIAGEYAFIGKNSLIYPGVSIGRYSMLAQNVQIIGDDHNFNIPGMPSTFSGRPQLKRTEIGRDVWIGANAIIMVGVTIGDGSIIAAGSVVTKDVGSFVIFGGVPAKFLRNRFDSLESEQEHTKMLNGKVLKNVRNKPLKIK
;
A
#
# COMPACT_ATOMS: atom_id res chain seq x y z
N MET A 1 -30.65 30.99 -3.90
CA MET A 1 -29.26 31.45 -4.14
C MET A 1 -28.18 30.68 -3.35
N GLY A 2 -28.46 29.56 -2.66
CA GLY A 2 -27.47 28.89 -1.79
C GLY A 2 -26.62 27.77 -2.44
N VAL A 3 -27.11 27.11 -3.49
CA VAL A 3 -26.42 25.93 -4.07
C VAL A 3 -25.36 26.33 -5.11
N ILE A 4 -25.61 27.38 -5.88
CA ILE A 4 -24.70 27.87 -6.94
C ILE A 4 -23.47 28.58 -6.34
N SER A 5 -23.61 29.18 -5.14
CA SER A 5 -22.51 29.84 -4.42
C SER A 5 -21.46 28.85 -3.90
N ALA A 6 -21.90 27.70 -3.37
CA ALA A 6 -21.01 26.66 -2.84
C ALA A 6 -20.14 25.97 -3.91
N LEU A 7 -20.57 26.02 -5.18
CA LEU A 7 -19.84 25.48 -6.33
C LEU A 7 -18.76 26.43 -6.88
N LYS A 8 -18.68 27.68 -6.41
CA LYS A 8 -17.66 28.65 -6.84
C LYS A 8 -16.33 28.56 -6.07
N ASN A 9 -16.24 27.72 -5.05
CA ASN A 9 -15.00 27.52 -4.30
C ASN A 9 -14.18 26.40 -4.97
N SER A 10 -12.97 26.70 -5.45
CA SER A 10 -12.10 25.72 -6.13
C SER A 10 -11.84 24.47 -5.28
N ASP A 11 -11.82 24.64 -3.95
CA ASP A 11 -11.68 23.56 -2.97
C ASP A 11 -12.89 22.62 -2.91
N SER A 12 -14.11 23.12 -3.14
CA SER A 12 -15.33 22.29 -3.12
C SER A 12 -15.43 21.43 -4.38
N LEU A 13 -15.13 22.01 -5.55
CA LEU A 13 -15.05 21.29 -6.82
C LEU A 13 -13.95 20.23 -6.81
N ALA A 14 -12.74 20.57 -6.33
CA ALA A 14 -11.65 19.61 -6.21
C ALA A 14 -12.02 18.45 -5.26
N SER A 15 -12.76 18.74 -4.18
CA SER A 15 -13.22 17.71 -3.23
C SER A 15 -14.27 16.79 -3.85
N LEU A 16 -15.23 17.35 -4.59
CA LEU A 16 -16.24 16.57 -5.30
C LEU A 16 -15.61 15.69 -6.39
N TYR A 17 -14.66 16.24 -7.16
CA TYR A 17 -13.90 15.48 -8.15
C TYR A 17 -13.11 14.32 -7.53
N ARG A 18 -12.46 14.55 -6.37
CA ARG A 18 -11.75 13.50 -5.63
C ARG A 18 -12.71 12.39 -5.18
N LEU A 19 -13.89 12.76 -4.69
CA LEU A 19 -14.92 11.79 -4.29
C LEU A 19 -15.41 10.97 -5.50
N TYR A 20 -15.78 11.63 -6.59
CA TYR A 20 -16.17 10.98 -7.84
C TYR A 20 -15.11 10.01 -8.33
N LYS A 21 -13.83 10.45 -8.36
CA LYS A 21 -12.71 9.63 -8.79
C LYS A 21 -12.61 8.34 -7.96
N ARG A 22 -12.71 8.43 -6.63
CA ARG A 22 -12.64 7.27 -5.72
C ARG A 22 -13.78 6.28 -5.95
N ILE A 23 -15.01 6.76 -6.13
CA ILE A 23 -16.17 5.93 -6.44
C ILE A 23 -15.96 5.21 -7.78
N LYS A 24 -15.55 5.95 -8.82
CA LYS A 24 -15.30 5.41 -10.16
C LYS A 24 -14.22 4.33 -10.16
N ILE A 25 -13.11 4.53 -9.43
CA ILE A 25 -12.03 3.53 -9.33
C ILE A 25 -12.56 2.24 -8.72
N ARG A 26 -13.30 2.31 -7.61
CA ARG A 26 -13.82 1.10 -6.94
C ARG A 26 -14.73 0.29 -7.86
N PHE A 27 -15.59 0.98 -8.62
CA PHE A 27 -16.45 0.32 -9.60
C PHE A 27 -15.65 -0.31 -10.75
N LEU A 28 -14.75 0.46 -11.37
CA LEU A 28 -13.97 0.03 -12.54
C LEU A 28 -13.08 -1.20 -12.25
N TYR A 29 -12.55 -1.30 -11.03
CA TYR A 29 -11.66 -2.38 -10.61
C TYR A 29 -12.36 -3.46 -9.77
N GLY A 30 -13.68 -3.36 -9.54
CA GLY A 30 -14.43 -4.32 -8.72
C GLY A 30 -14.00 -4.37 -7.25
N LEU A 31 -13.45 -3.30 -6.70
CA LEU A 31 -12.84 -3.26 -5.36
C LEU A 31 -13.90 -3.11 -4.27
N LYS A 32 -14.42 -4.23 -3.78
CA LYS A 32 -15.49 -4.27 -2.77
C LYS A 32 -15.00 -4.03 -1.35
N PHE A 33 -13.76 -4.42 -1.04
CA PHE A 33 -13.22 -4.45 0.33
C PHE A 33 -12.22 -3.32 0.65
N VAL A 34 -12.24 -2.24 -0.16
CA VAL A 34 -11.40 -1.06 0.06
C VAL A 34 -12.21 0.08 0.69
N HIS A 35 -11.58 0.79 1.63
CA HIS A 35 -12.20 1.92 2.31
C HIS A 35 -12.52 3.06 1.32
N PRO A 36 -13.61 3.85 1.49
CA PRO A 36 -13.99 4.92 0.56
C PRO A 36 -12.94 6.02 0.33
N THR A 37 -11.95 6.15 1.21
CA THR A 37 -10.84 7.11 1.06
C THR A 37 -9.66 6.58 0.25
N PHE A 38 -9.60 5.26 0.04
CA PHE A 38 -8.58 4.59 -0.78
C PHE A 38 -8.52 5.24 -2.16
N ASN A 39 -7.32 5.31 -2.74
CA ASN A 39 -7.14 5.93 -4.03
C ASN A 39 -5.98 5.32 -4.81
N ILE A 40 -6.02 5.46 -6.13
CA ILE A 40 -4.92 5.05 -7.02
C ILE A 40 -4.43 6.24 -7.84
N GLY A 41 -3.12 6.27 -8.07
CA GLY A 41 -2.42 7.32 -8.79
C GLY A 41 -2.60 7.28 -10.32
N GLY A 42 -3.10 6.18 -10.87
CA GLY A 42 -3.26 5.98 -12.30
C GLY A 42 -3.75 4.58 -12.65
N LYS A 43 -3.57 4.14 -13.89
CA LYS A 43 -3.87 2.77 -14.31
C LYS A 43 -3.02 1.79 -13.52
N CYS A 44 -3.63 0.73 -13.00
CA CYS A 44 -2.96 -0.34 -12.27
C CYS A 44 -3.52 -1.69 -12.77
N LYS A 45 -2.93 -2.81 -12.34
CA LYS A 45 -3.55 -4.13 -12.41
C LYS A 45 -3.74 -4.59 -10.97
N ILE A 46 -4.99 -4.69 -10.51
CA ILE A 46 -5.29 -4.97 -9.11
C ILE A 46 -6.34 -6.07 -9.05
N SER A 47 -6.09 -7.10 -8.26
CA SER A 47 -7.07 -8.15 -8.00
C SER A 47 -8.30 -7.59 -7.25
N PRO A 48 -9.55 -7.96 -7.63
CA PRO A 48 -10.77 -7.44 -7.01
C PRO A 48 -10.93 -7.72 -5.51
N ASP A 49 -10.23 -8.73 -4.98
CA ASP A 49 -10.24 -9.13 -3.58
C ASP A 49 -9.29 -8.32 -2.68
N LEU A 50 -8.62 -7.28 -3.21
CA LEU A 50 -7.80 -6.36 -2.43
C LEU A 50 -8.59 -5.79 -1.24
N ILE A 51 -8.00 -5.88 -0.05
CA ILE A 51 -8.46 -5.22 1.17
C ILE A 51 -7.56 -4.02 1.43
N ALA A 52 -8.13 -2.82 1.60
CA ALA A 52 -7.34 -1.62 1.85
C ALA A 52 -8.02 -0.67 2.85
N GLY A 53 -7.24 -0.21 3.83
CA GLY A 53 -7.68 0.69 4.89
C GLY A 53 -7.80 2.16 4.48
N GLU A 54 -8.06 3.01 5.47
CA GLU A 54 -8.23 4.45 5.29
C GLU A 54 -6.98 5.09 4.70
N TYR A 55 -7.16 5.98 3.73
CA TYR A 55 -6.11 6.73 3.04
C TYR A 55 -4.96 5.89 2.45
N ALA A 56 -5.10 4.57 2.34
CA ALA A 56 -4.16 3.75 1.59
C ALA A 56 -4.10 4.19 0.12
N PHE A 57 -2.91 4.14 -0.47
CA PHE A 57 -2.65 4.64 -1.81
C PHE A 57 -1.78 3.71 -2.63
N ILE A 58 -2.14 3.52 -3.90
CA ILE A 58 -1.34 2.75 -4.86
C ILE A 58 -0.95 3.62 -6.03
N GLY A 59 0.35 3.77 -6.24
CA GLY A 59 0.92 4.51 -7.35
C GLY A 59 0.60 3.88 -8.70
N LYS A 60 0.65 4.69 -9.75
CA LYS A 60 0.38 4.25 -11.12
C LYS A 60 1.26 3.07 -11.54
N ASN A 61 0.74 2.28 -12.47
CA ASN A 61 1.40 1.12 -13.09
C ASN A 61 1.81 0.02 -12.11
N SER A 62 1.19 -0.02 -10.92
CA SER A 62 1.42 -1.09 -9.96
C SER A 62 0.63 -2.33 -10.32
N LEU A 63 1.18 -3.50 -9.98
CA LEU A 63 0.56 -4.82 -10.13
C LEU A 63 0.35 -5.41 -8.74
N ILE A 64 -0.89 -5.74 -8.40
CA ILE A 64 -1.28 -6.27 -7.09
C ILE A 64 -2.01 -7.59 -7.31
N TYR A 65 -1.36 -8.69 -6.93
CA TYR A 65 -1.92 -10.05 -6.99
C TYR A 65 -3.07 -10.27 -5.98
N PRO A 66 -3.83 -11.38 -6.12
CA PRO A 66 -4.86 -11.77 -5.17
C PRO A 66 -4.30 -11.98 -3.76
N GLY A 67 -5.18 -11.91 -2.75
CA GLY A 67 -4.81 -12.18 -1.36
C GLY A 67 -3.89 -11.12 -0.76
N VAL A 68 -4.10 -9.84 -1.08
CA VAL A 68 -3.31 -8.73 -0.52
C VAL A 68 -4.17 -7.88 0.42
N SER A 69 -3.62 -7.55 1.58
CA SER A 69 -4.18 -6.55 2.50
C SER A 69 -3.23 -5.36 2.64
N ILE A 70 -3.78 -4.15 2.71
CA ILE A 70 -3.02 -2.91 2.91
C ILE A 70 -3.63 -2.11 4.04
N GLY A 71 -2.85 -1.89 5.09
CA GLY A 71 -3.24 -1.09 6.25
C GLY A 71 -3.49 0.37 5.91
N ARG A 72 -4.18 1.05 6.84
CA ARG A 72 -4.45 2.50 6.73
C ARG A 72 -3.16 3.30 6.59
N TYR A 73 -3.21 4.40 5.85
CA TYR A 73 -2.09 5.31 5.55
C TYR A 73 -0.95 4.76 4.71
N SER A 74 -0.94 3.46 4.40
CA SER A 74 0.15 2.87 3.62
C SER A 74 0.15 3.33 2.18
N MET A 75 1.34 3.56 1.64
CA MET A 75 1.56 4.14 0.34
C MET A 75 2.54 3.30 -0.47
N LEU A 76 2.06 2.83 -1.62
CA LEU A 76 2.89 2.22 -2.65
C LEU A 76 3.18 3.30 -3.70
N ALA A 77 4.46 3.52 -4.01
CA ALA A 77 4.85 4.40 -5.10
C ALA A 77 4.51 3.79 -6.48
N GLN A 78 4.95 4.44 -7.55
CA GLN A 78 4.75 3.94 -8.91
C GLN A 78 5.50 2.64 -9.20
N ASN A 79 4.94 1.82 -10.09
CA ASN A 79 5.52 0.58 -10.58
C ASN A 79 5.84 -0.45 -9.48
N VAL A 80 5.16 -0.39 -8.33
CA VAL A 80 5.31 -1.42 -7.29
C VAL A 80 4.62 -2.70 -7.74
N GLN A 81 5.28 -3.82 -7.55
CA GLN A 81 4.76 -5.13 -7.92
C GLN A 81 4.64 -6.01 -6.68
N ILE A 82 3.43 -6.42 -6.33
CA ILE A 82 3.19 -7.51 -5.39
C ILE A 82 2.80 -8.72 -6.22
N ILE A 83 3.73 -9.66 -6.37
CA ILE A 83 3.68 -10.75 -7.35
C ILE A 83 4.03 -12.09 -6.73
N GLY A 84 3.57 -13.16 -7.37
CA GLY A 84 3.78 -14.54 -6.97
C GLY A 84 3.09 -15.47 -7.96
N ASP A 85 2.34 -16.45 -7.46
CA ASP A 85 1.81 -17.56 -8.26
C ASP A 85 2.96 -18.37 -8.85
N ASP A 86 3.80 -18.93 -7.97
CA ASP A 86 4.92 -19.78 -8.35
C ASP A 86 4.45 -21.16 -8.83
N HIS A 87 5.38 -21.92 -9.40
CA HIS A 87 5.22 -23.34 -9.67
C HIS A 87 6.02 -24.15 -8.65
N ASN A 88 5.56 -25.37 -8.35
CA ASN A 88 6.38 -26.29 -7.56
C ASN A 88 7.69 -26.56 -8.34
N PHE A 89 8.84 -26.48 -7.66
CA PHE A 89 10.15 -26.57 -8.32
C PHE A 89 11.02 -27.72 -7.80
N ASN A 90 10.51 -28.47 -6.83
CA ASN A 90 11.25 -29.49 -6.07
C ASN A 90 10.70 -30.91 -6.29
N ILE A 91 10.11 -31.18 -7.47
CA ILE A 91 9.64 -32.51 -7.86
C ILE A 91 10.61 -33.10 -8.89
N PRO A 92 11.53 -34.00 -8.50
CA PRO A 92 12.50 -34.58 -9.44
C PRO A 92 11.82 -35.27 -10.62
N GLY A 93 12.32 -35.06 -11.83
CA GLY A 93 11.77 -35.63 -13.06
C GLY A 93 10.52 -34.93 -13.61
N MET A 94 10.01 -33.89 -12.95
CA MET A 94 8.83 -33.14 -13.38
C MET A 94 9.20 -31.73 -13.86
N PRO A 95 8.93 -31.35 -15.12
CA PRO A 95 9.03 -29.97 -15.57
C PRO A 95 8.11 -29.04 -14.77
N SER A 96 8.56 -27.82 -14.44
CA SER A 96 7.79 -26.86 -13.63
C SER A 96 6.43 -26.49 -14.23
N THR A 97 6.27 -26.55 -15.55
CA THR A 97 4.97 -26.30 -16.20
C THR A 97 3.91 -27.35 -15.85
N PHE A 98 4.29 -28.54 -15.38
CA PHE A 98 3.40 -29.65 -15.00
C PHE A 98 3.39 -29.92 -13.49
N SER A 99 4.26 -29.26 -12.73
CA SER A 99 4.45 -29.52 -11.29
C SER A 99 3.32 -28.99 -10.41
N GLY A 100 2.34 -28.29 -10.99
CA GLY A 100 1.30 -27.58 -10.24
C GLY A 100 1.86 -26.36 -9.51
N ARG A 101 1.05 -25.81 -8.59
CA ARG A 101 1.32 -24.56 -7.89
C ARG A 101 1.16 -24.74 -6.38
N PRO A 102 1.97 -24.06 -5.56
CA PRO A 102 1.74 -24.05 -4.12
C PRO A 102 0.48 -23.25 -3.79
N GLN A 103 -0.04 -23.44 -2.57
CA GLN A 103 -1.13 -22.61 -2.06
C GLN A 103 -0.69 -21.16 -1.97
N LEU A 104 -1.47 -20.24 -2.56
CA LEU A 104 -1.24 -18.81 -2.45
C LEU A 104 -1.42 -18.36 -1.00
N LYS A 105 -0.34 -17.85 -0.41
CA LYS A 105 -0.36 -17.25 0.93
C LYS A 105 -0.74 -15.79 0.85
N ARG A 106 -1.48 -15.32 1.86
CA ARG A 106 -1.90 -13.91 1.96
C ARG A 106 -0.68 -13.02 2.23
N THR A 107 -0.66 -11.87 1.58
CA THR A 107 0.35 -10.82 1.82
C THR A 107 -0.26 -9.73 2.68
N GLU A 108 0.38 -9.42 3.80
CA GLU A 108 -0.11 -8.45 4.77
C GLU A 108 0.81 -7.23 4.77
N ILE A 109 0.30 -6.08 4.32
CA ILE A 109 1.00 -4.80 4.43
C ILE A 109 0.38 -4.04 5.60
N GLY A 110 1.18 -3.72 6.61
CA GLY A 110 0.76 -2.99 7.80
C GLY A 110 0.29 -1.57 7.51
N ARG A 111 0.07 -0.80 8.58
CA ARG A 111 -0.37 0.60 8.58
C ARG A 111 0.82 1.54 8.43
N ASP A 112 0.66 2.64 7.69
CA ASP A 112 1.73 3.62 7.41
C ASP A 112 3.04 3.00 6.85
N VAL A 113 2.91 1.96 6.04
CA VAL A 113 4.02 1.37 5.31
C VAL A 113 4.27 2.19 4.05
N TRP A 114 5.53 2.53 3.77
CA TRP A 114 5.92 3.17 2.51
C TRP A 114 6.75 2.22 1.65
N ILE A 115 6.23 1.87 0.48
CA ILE A 115 6.95 1.05 -0.50
C ILE A 115 7.43 1.95 -1.65
N GLY A 116 8.74 2.05 -1.79
CA GLY A 116 9.42 2.85 -2.79
C GLY A 116 9.18 2.37 -4.23
N ALA A 117 9.43 3.26 -5.19
CA ALA A 117 9.12 3.00 -6.59
C ALA A 117 9.90 1.79 -7.14
N ASN A 118 9.28 1.03 -8.04
CA ASN A 118 9.85 -0.17 -8.66
C ASN A 118 10.24 -1.29 -7.67
N ALA A 119 9.80 -1.26 -6.42
CA ALA A 119 10.00 -2.38 -5.51
C ALA A 119 9.12 -3.58 -5.89
N ILE A 120 9.63 -4.78 -5.67
CA ILE A 120 8.95 -6.06 -5.87
C ILE A 120 8.77 -6.72 -4.51
N ILE A 121 7.54 -7.12 -4.20
CA ILE A 121 7.18 -7.84 -2.98
C ILE A 121 6.68 -9.22 -3.40
N MET A 122 7.34 -10.27 -2.92
CA MET A 122 6.85 -11.64 -3.14
C MET A 122 5.59 -11.87 -2.30
N VAL A 123 4.58 -12.52 -2.88
CA VAL A 123 3.36 -12.85 -2.12
C VAL A 123 3.66 -13.75 -0.93
N GLY A 124 2.82 -13.65 0.11
CA GLY A 124 2.94 -14.47 1.31
C GLY A 124 3.86 -13.91 2.38
N VAL A 125 4.38 -12.69 2.20
CA VAL A 125 5.15 -11.96 3.21
C VAL A 125 4.28 -11.02 4.02
N THR A 126 4.71 -10.72 5.24
CA THR A 126 4.17 -9.69 6.11
C THR A 126 5.14 -8.52 6.20
N ILE A 127 4.66 -7.29 6.00
CA ILE A 127 5.41 -6.05 6.23
C ILE A 127 4.78 -5.31 7.40
N GLY A 128 5.51 -5.19 8.51
CA GLY A 128 5.03 -4.58 9.75
C GLY A 128 4.71 -3.10 9.63
N ASP A 129 3.96 -2.61 10.60
CA ASP A 129 3.49 -1.21 10.67
C ASP A 129 4.66 -0.22 10.59
N GLY A 130 4.47 0.88 9.89
CA GLY A 130 5.43 1.98 9.82
C GLY A 130 6.73 1.66 9.07
N SER A 131 6.86 0.48 8.46
CA SER A 131 8.08 0.11 7.75
C SER A 131 8.23 0.78 6.40
N ILE A 132 9.48 0.91 5.95
CA ILE A 132 9.82 1.54 4.67
C ILE A 132 10.62 0.56 3.83
N ILE A 133 10.18 0.33 2.60
CA ILE A 133 10.91 -0.44 1.60
C ILE A 133 11.52 0.54 0.60
N ALA A 134 12.85 0.55 0.49
CA ALA A 134 13.55 1.42 -0.44
C ALA A 134 13.18 1.10 -1.90
N ALA A 135 13.30 2.11 -2.78
CA ALA A 135 13.02 1.94 -4.20
C ALA A 135 13.89 0.83 -4.84
N GLY A 136 13.30 0.10 -5.79
CA GLY A 136 13.98 -0.99 -6.51
C GLY A 136 14.29 -2.24 -5.69
N SER A 137 13.78 -2.35 -4.46
CA SER A 137 14.08 -3.49 -3.58
C SER A 137 13.24 -4.73 -3.93
N VAL A 138 13.76 -5.93 -3.67
CA VAL A 138 13.04 -7.20 -3.82
C VAL A 138 12.85 -7.85 -2.46
N VAL A 139 11.64 -7.78 -1.91
CA VAL A 139 11.28 -8.33 -0.60
C VAL A 139 10.83 -9.78 -0.77
N THR A 140 11.61 -10.70 -0.21
CA THR A 140 11.38 -12.16 -0.29
C THR A 140 11.07 -12.79 1.07
N LYS A 141 11.07 -12.01 2.14
CA LYS A 141 10.86 -12.46 3.53
C LYS A 141 10.10 -11.38 4.30
N ASP A 142 9.54 -11.76 5.43
CA ASP A 142 8.85 -10.83 6.34
C ASP A 142 9.75 -9.69 6.79
N VAL A 143 9.14 -8.53 6.95
CA VAL A 143 9.75 -7.28 7.39
C VAL A 143 9.08 -6.87 8.70
N GLY A 144 9.87 -6.60 9.73
CA GLY A 144 9.36 -6.12 11.02
C GLY A 144 8.66 -4.77 10.93
N SER A 145 8.14 -4.27 12.05
CA SER A 145 7.56 -2.91 12.14
C SER A 145 8.65 -1.86 12.33
N PHE A 146 8.39 -0.64 11.88
CA PHE A 146 9.23 0.55 12.08
C PHE A 146 10.69 0.40 11.63
N VAL A 147 10.93 -0.42 10.60
CA VAL A 147 12.26 -0.66 10.03
C VAL A 147 12.32 -0.21 8.58
N ILE A 148 13.52 0.08 8.11
CA ILE A 148 13.81 0.39 6.72
C ILE A 148 14.57 -0.77 6.11
N PHE A 149 14.04 -1.34 5.03
CA PHE A 149 14.66 -2.40 4.25
C PHE A 149 15.01 -1.91 2.86
N GLY A 150 16.07 -2.45 2.26
CA GLY A 150 16.42 -2.16 0.88
C GLY A 150 17.34 -3.19 0.23
N GLY A 151 17.40 -3.18 -1.10
CA GLY A 151 18.29 -4.03 -1.91
C GLY A 151 17.62 -5.24 -2.55
N VAL A 152 18.43 -6.07 -3.21
CA VAL A 152 18.00 -7.29 -3.92
C VAL A 152 18.93 -8.46 -3.55
N PRO A 153 18.49 -9.39 -2.69
CA PRO A 153 17.25 -9.34 -1.89
C PRO A 153 17.28 -8.20 -0.87
N ALA A 154 16.10 -7.73 -0.47
CA ALA A 154 15.95 -6.66 0.50
C ALA A 154 16.46 -7.11 1.88
N LYS A 155 17.29 -6.26 2.50
CA LYS A 155 17.85 -6.49 3.84
C LYS A 155 17.55 -5.31 4.73
N PHE A 156 17.55 -5.54 6.04
CA PHE A 156 17.48 -4.48 7.04
C PHE A 156 18.61 -3.47 6.80
N LEU A 157 18.24 -2.18 6.80
CA LEU A 157 19.17 -1.07 6.71
C LEU A 157 19.31 -0.36 8.06
N ARG A 158 18.19 0.01 8.66
CA ARG A 158 18.11 0.69 9.96
C ARG A 158 16.69 0.72 10.50
N ASN A 159 16.53 1.13 11.76
CA ASN A 159 15.24 1.53 12.30
C ASN A 159 14.77 2.83 11.63
N ARG A 160 13.45 3.00 11.48
CA ARG A 160 12.84 4.23 10.95
C ARG A 160 13.04 5.40 11.90
N PHE A 161 12.84 5.15 13.19
CA PHE A 161 12.97 6.11 14.28
C PHE A 161 14.26 5.88 15.06
N ASP A 162 14.87 6.96 15.54
CA ASP A 162 16.11 6.92 16.31
C ASP A 162 15.87 6.70 17.81
N SER A 163 14.61 6.80 18.27
CA SER A 163 14.23 6.63 19.67
C SER A 163 12.92 5.86 19.83
N LEU A 164 12.79 5.15 20.95
CA LEU A 164 11.55 4.48 21.35
C LEU A 164 10.41 5.47 21.58
N GLU A 165 10.70 6.68 22.06
CA GLU A 165 9.69 7.72 22.27
C GLU A 165 9.02 8.13 20.96
N SER A 166 9.81 8.37 19.90
CA SER A 166 9.28 8.69 18.57
C SER A 166 8.47 7.54 17.97
N GLU A 167 8.91 6.28 18.16
CA GLU A 167 8.15 5.11 17.72
C GLU A 167 6.81 4.98 18.46
N GLN A 168 6.80 5.21 19.77
CA GLN A 168 5.59 5.17 20.60
C GLN A 168 4.62 6.30 20.24
N GLU A 169 5.12 7.51 19.99
CA GLU A 169 4.31 8.63 19.51
C GLU A 169 3.61 8.27 18.19
N HIS A 170 4.36 7.70 17.25
CA HIS A 170 3.80 7.27 15.97
C HIS A 170 2.80 6.11 16.14
N THR A 171 3.09 5.16 17.01
CA THR A 171 2.18 4.06 17.35
C THR A 171 0.87 4.56 17.96
N LYS A 172 0.93 5.57 18.84
CA LYS A 172 -0.27 6.24 19.37
C LYS A 172 -1.10 6.85 18.24
N MET A 173 -0.48 7.47 17.24
CA MET A 173 -1.18 7.95 16.04
C MET A 173 -1.81 6.78 15.24
N LEU A 174 -1.08 5.69 15.05
CA LEU A 174 -1.58 4.49 14.35
C LEU A 174 -2.73 3.79 15.07
N ASN A 175 -2.88 3.98 16.37
CA ASN A 175 -4.00 3.45 17.16
C ASN A 175 -5.09 4.49 17.41
N GLY A 176 -4.79 5.77 17.19
CA GLY A 176 -5.71 6.88 17.39
C GLY A 176 -6.78 7.00 16.31
N LYS A 177 -7.61 8.05 16.46
CA LYS A 177 -8.63 8.42 15.48
C LYS A 177 -7.99 8.70 14.11
N VAL A 178 -8.72 8.35 13.05
CA VAL A 178 -8.29 8.62 11.69
C VAL A 178 -8.07 10.13 11.49
N LEU A 179 -6.86 10.51 11.07
CA LEU A 179 -6.48 11.89 10.77
C LEU A 179 -7.40 12.47 9.68
N LYS A 180 -8.06 13.60 10.00
CA LYS A 180 -8.91 14.33 9.05
C LYS A 180 -8.08 15.41 8.35
N ASN A 181 -7.87 15.24 7.04
CA ASN A 181 -7.52 16.29 6.07
C ASN A 181 -6.29 17.18 6.42
N VAL A 182 -5.09 16.61 6.43
CA VAL A 182 -3.83 17.30 6.77
C VAL A 182 -3.18 18.05 5.58
N ARG A 183 -3.75 17.96 4.36
CA ARG A 183 -3.09 18.48 3.15
C ARG A 183 -2.81 20.00 3.12
N ASN A 184 -3.36 20.78 4.05
CA ASN A 184 -3.26 22.25 4.05
C ASN A 184 -2.64 22.88 5.31
N LYS A 185 -2.06 22.12 6.27
CA LYS A 185 -1.27 22.74 7.33
C LYS A 185 0.21 22.69 6.94
N PRO A 186 0.90 23.83 6.75
CA PRO A 186 2.35 23.82 6.65
C PRO A 186 2.89 23.12 7.90
N LEU A 187 3.76 22.13 7.71
CA LEU A 187 4.54 21.56 8.79
C LEU A 187 5.29 22.75 9.42
N LYS A 188 4.91 23.12 10.66
CA LYS A 188 5.76 23.99 11.47
C LYS A 188 6.97 23.15 11.84
N ILE A 189 8.00 23.19 11.00
CA ILE A 189 9.33 22.73 11.37
C ILE A 189 9.76 23.70 12.49
N LYS A 190 9.91 23.18 13.70
CA LYS A 190 10.57 23.90 14.80
C LYS A 190 12.07 23.97 14.51
#